data_AF-A0A0D6TNC2-F1
#
_entry.id   AF-A0A0D6TNC2-F1
#
_cell.length_a   1.000
_cell.length_b   1.000
_cell.length_c   1.000
_cell.angle_alpha   90.00
_cell.angle_beta   90.00
_cell.angle_gamma   90.00
#
_symmetry.space_group_name_H-M   'P 1'
#
loop_
_entity.id
_entity.type
_entity.pdbx_description
1 polymer ?
#
loop_
_entity_poly.entity_id
_entity_poly.type
_entity_poly.pdbx_seq_one_letter_code
_entity_poly.pdbx_strand_id
1 'polypeptide(L)'
;MPFLLIKIVVGTNTITYIYNATGQKVSKIVNEATTITQTNYLAGGFQYQNNVLQFFPHAEGYVKHEANNYSYVFNYTDHLGNIRLSYSDMDKNGRLGNEKIVDCSPPNPETGAQNCLSYFISSILEESHYYPFGLKHSGYNEGTNQPNYQYKYNGKELQTELGLNMYDYGWRNYDATIGRWMNIDNLSEKFIVYSPYHYAGNNPISNLDIDGNEFTEAMQAWINKLRSIINSRQDSNNEKIENARKTIASGKFGLF
;
A
#
# COMPACT_ATOMS: atom_id res chain seq x y z
N MET A 1 29.82 -0.96 -8.82
CA MET A 1 29.34 -1.47 -7.51
C MET A 1 28.52 -2.72 -7.79
N PRO A 2 28.69 -3.82 -7.05
CA PRO A 2 27.96 -5.06 -7.35
C PRO A 2 26.48 -4.88 -7.00
N PHE A 3 25.60 -5.11 -7.97
CA PHE A 3 24.17 -5.26 -7.73
C PHE A 3 23.88 -6.71 -7.34
N LEU A 4 23.02 -6.92 -6.35
CA LEU A 4 22.52 -8.26 -6.04
C LEU A 4 21.37 -8.57 -7.00
N LEU A 5 21.36 -9.79 -7.53
CA LEU A 5 20.46 -10.20 -8.60
C LEU A 5 19.76 -11.49 -8.19
N ILE A 6 18.42 -11.43 -8.06
CA ILE A 6 17.58 -12.57 -7.70
C ILE A 6 16.71 -12.92 -8.90
N LYS A 7 16.72 -14.18 -9.33
CA LYS A 7 15.95 -14.65 -10.48
C LYS A 7 15.03 -15.79 -10.10
N ILE A 8 13.74 -15.62 -10.39
CA ILE A 8 12.72 -16.67 -10.31
C ILE A 8 12.44 -17.17 -11.73
N VAL A 9 12.34 -18.50 -11.90
CA VAL A 9 12.06 -19.14 -13.19
C VAL A 9 10.83 -20.02 -13.05
N VAL A 10 9.83 -19.81 -13.90
CA VAL A 10 8.59 -20.60 -13.98
C VAL A 10 8.41 -21.06 -15.43
N GLY A 11 8.76 -22.32 -15.71
CA GLY A 11 8.83 -22.83 -17.07
C GLY A 11 9.84 -22.04 -17.91
N THR A 12 9.40 -21.40 -18.99
CA THR A 12 10.22 -20.52 -19.84
C THR A 12 10.22 -19.05 -19.39
N ASN A 13 9.33 -18.69 -18.47
CA ASN A 13 9.15 -17.31 -18.02
C ASN A 13 10.02 -17.03 -16.80
N THR A 14 10.41 -15.76 -16.62
CA THR A 14 11.32 -15.39 -15.53
C THR A 14 10.98 -14.04 -14.92
N ILE A 15 11.19 -13.90 -13.62
CA ILE A 15 11.22 -12.60 -12.94
C ILE A 15 12.63 -12.36 -12.42
N THR A 16 13.19 -11.20 -12.71
CA THR A 16 14.54 -10.81 -12.27
C THR A 16 14.45 -9.55 -11.44
N TYR A 17 14.86 -9.63 -10.19
CA TYR A 17 14.98 -8.51 -9.27
C TYR A 17 16.43 -8.06 -9.17
N ILE A 18 16.63 -6.74 -9.18
CA ILE A 18 17.94 -6.10 -9.04
C ILE A 18 17.89 -5.23 -7.80
N TYR A 19 18.87 -5.42 -6.92
CA TYR A 19 19.02 -4.69 -5.67
C TYR A 19 20.35 -3.94 -5.65
N ASN A 20 20.36 -2.76 -5.06
CA ASN A 20 21.60 -2.04 -4.79
C ASN A 20 22.36 -2.67 -3.61
N ALA A 21 23.57 -2.18 -3.35
CA ALA A 21 24.43 -2.70 -2.26
C ALA A 21 23.83 -2.50 -0.85
N THR A 22 22.82 -1.65 -0.70
CA THR A 22 22.11 -1.45 0.57
C THR A 22 20.85 -2.33 0.69
N GLY A 23 20.63 -3.27 -0.24
CA GLY A 23 19.47 -4.18 -0.23
C GLY A 23 18.17 -3.54 -0.69
N GLN A 24 18.19 -2.33 -1.27
CA GLN A 24 16.99 -1.70 -1.84
C GLN A 24 16.76 -2.20 -3.26
N LYS A 25 15.52 -2.61 -3.55
CA LYS A 25 15.10 -2.99 -4.90
C LYS A 25 15.18 -1.77 -5.82
N VAL A 26 15.85 -1.92 -6.95
CA VAL A 26 16.01 -0.87 -7.98
C VAL A 26 15.36 -1.24 -9.31
N SER A 27 15.18 -2.53 -9.60
CA SER A 27 14.51 -2.98 -10.82
C SER A 27 13.86 -4.35 -10.65
N LYS A 28 12.76 -4.55 -11.37
CA LYS A 28 12.07 -5.83 -11.59
C LYS A 28 11.87 -6.01 -13.08
N ILE A 29 12.28 -7.14 -13.64
CA ILE A 29 12.13 -7.46 -15.06
C ILE A 29 11.34 -8.77 -15.15
N VAL A 30 10.15 -8.70 -15.73
CA VAL A 30 9.26 -9.84 -15.96
C VAL A 30 9.33 -10.21 -17.44
N ASN A 31 9.78 -11.42 -17.72
CA ASN A 31 9.82 -11.99 -19.07
C ASN A 31 8.74 -13.07 -19.18
N GLU A 32 7.72 -12.80 -19.98
CA GLU A 32 6.61 -13.69 -20.28
C GLU A 32 6.58 -13.98 -21.78
N ALA A 33 7.15 -15.11 -22.19
CA ALA A 33 7.36 -15.48 -23.59
C ALA A 33 8.03 -14.36 -24.42
N THR A 34 7.24 -13.61 -25.19
CA THR A 34 7.71 -12.49 -26.03
C THR A 34 7.58 -11.12 -25.37
N THR A 35 6.87 -11.01 -24.25
CA THR A 35 6.60 -9.75 -23.56
C THR A 35 7.60 -9.54 -22.44
N ILE A 36 8.28 -8.40 -22.47
CA ILE A 36 9.20 -7.98 -21.40
C ILE A 36 8.62 -6.73 -20.74
N THR A 37 8.36 -6.82 -19.45
CA THR A 37 7.89 -5.71 -18.63
C THR A 37 8.96 -5.36 -17.61
N GLN A 38 9.49 -4.14 -17.69
CA GLN A 38 10.47 -3.64 -16.74
C GLN A 38 9.83 -2.62 -15.81
N THR A 39 10.00 -2.81 -14.50
CA THR A 39 9.60 -1.86 -13.45
C THR A 39 10.85 -1.35 -12.74
N ASN A 40 11.08 -0.04 -12.77
CA ASN A 40 12.17 0.62 -12.07
C ASN A 40 11.67 1.31 -10.80
N TYR A 41 12.45 1.16 -9.75
CA TYR A 41 12.16 1.70 -8.41
C TYR A 41 13.24 2.73 -8.11
N LEU A 42 12.84 4.00 -8.01
CA LEU A 42 13.77 5.10 -7.72
C LEU A 42 13.67 5.56 -6.26
N ALA A 43 14.67 6.32 -5.83
CA ALA A 43 14.68 6.94 -4.51
C ALA A 43 13.40 7.76 -4.27
N GLY A 44 12.86 7.67 -3.06
CA GLY A 44 11.57 8.29 -2.72
C GLY A 44 10.34 7.46 -3.10
N GLY A 45 10.51 6.23 -3.61
CA GLY A 45 9.41 5.30 -3.87
C GLY A 45 8.71 5.50 -5.21
N PHE A 46 9.29 6.29 -6.11
CA PHE A 46 8.76 6.45 -7.47
C PHE A 46 8.89 5.14 -8.24
N GLN A 47 7.80 4.74 -8.89
CA GLN A 47 7.75 3.55 -9.72
C GLN A 47 7.49 3.88 -11.18
N TYR A 48 8.32 3.32 -12.06
CA TYR A 48 8.20 3.46 -13.50
C TYR A 48 8.04 2.08 -14.12
N GLN A 49 7.03 1.89 -14.96
CA GLN A 49 6.88 0.70 -15.78
C GLN A 49 7.17 1.07 -17.23
N ASN A 50 8.15 0.41 -17.85
CA ASN A 50 8.59 0.66 -19.22
C ASN A 50 8.87 2.16 -19.49
N ASN A 51 9.59 2.81 -18.57
CA ASN A 51 9.90 4.25 -18.54
C ASN A 51 8.70 5.20 -18.35
N VAL A 52 7.49 4.69 -18.07
CA VAL A 52 6.31 5.51 -17.76
C VAL A 52 6.05 5.51 -16.26
N LEU A 53 5.97 6.69 -15.65
CA LEU A 53 5.63 6.86 -14.24
C LEU A 53 4.25 6.22 -13.97
N GLN A 54 4.20 5.35 -12.97
CA GLN A 54 2.96 4.71 -12.51
C GLN A 54 2.42 5.46 -11.29
N PHE A 55 3.24 5.54 -10.24
CA PHE A 55 2.88 6.25 -9.01
C PHE A 55 4.12 6.56 -8.16
N PHE A 56 3.92 7.43 -7.17
CA PHE A 56 4.90 7.72 -6.12
C PHE A 56 4.18 7.96 -4.78
N PRO A 57 4.82 7.64 -3.65
CA PRO A 57 4.16 7.74 -2.34
C PRO A 57 4.06 9.19 -1.84
N HIS A 58 3.09 9.41 -0.95
CA HIS A 58 3.02 10.57 -0.05
C HIS A 58 2.72 10.07 1.38
N ALA A 59 2.62 10.98 2.35
CA ALA A 59 2.55 10.62 3.77
C ALA A 59 1.34 9.74 4.16
N GLU A 60 0.24 9.82 3.40
CA GLU A 60 -1.03 9.16 3.71
C GLU A 60 -1.47 8.19 2.60
N GLY A 61 -0.60 7.90 1.63
CA GLY A 61 -0.94 7.07 0.48
C GLY A 61 0.02 7.27 -0.68
N TYR A 62 -0.52 7.47 -1.89
CA TYR A 62 0.27 7.65 -3.09
C TYR A 62 -0.43 8.55 -4.11
N VAL A 63 0.35 9.09 -5.03
CA VAL A 63 -0.16 9.81 -6.20
C VAL A 63 -0.04 8.87 -7.39
N LYS A 64 -1.18 8.58 -8.02
CA LYS A 64 -1.27 7.81 -9.25
C LYS A 64 -1.11 8.75 -10.44
N HIS A 65 -0.31 8.35 -11.43
CA HIS A 65 -0.17 9.05 -12.69
C HIS A 65 -1.10 8.43 -13.74
N GLU A 66 -1.95 9.26 -14.36
CA GLU A 66 -2.93 8.86 -15.38
C GLU A 66 -2.79 9.75 -16.61
N ALA A 67 -1.95 9.32 -17.56
CA ALA A 67 -1.60 10.02 -18.80
C ALA A 67 -1.03 11.43 -18.60
N ASN A 68 -1.89 12.44 -18.35
CA ASN A 68 -1.51 13.83 -18.09
C ASN A 68 -2.00 14.35 -16.72
N ASN A 69 -2.66 13.49 -15.94
CA ASN A 69 -3.25 13.83 -14.65
C ASN A 69 -2.57 13.11 -13.50
N TYR A 70 -2.71 13.69 -12.32
CA TYR A 70 -2.28 13.10 -11.05
C TYR A 70 -3.49 12.97 -10.13
N SER A 71 -3.71 11.76 -9.62
CA SER A 71 -4.81 11.43 -8.73
C SER A 71 -4.25 11.05 -7.37
N TYR A 72 -4.68 11.77 -6.32
CA TYR A 72 -4.22 11.54 -4.95
C TYR A 72 -5.06 10.46 -4.29
N VAL A 73 -4.42 9.34 -3.97
CA VAL A 73 -5.04 8.23 -3.28
C VAL A 73 -4.57 8.21 -1.83
N PHE A 74 -5.52 8.08 -0.92
CA PHE A 74 -5.30 7.96 0.52
C PHE A 74 -5.58 6.53 0.96
N ASN A 75 -4.73 6.02 1.84
CA ASN A 75 -4.81 4.68 2.38
C ASN A 75 -5.08 4.74 3.88
N TYR A 76 -6.15 4.08 4.32
CA TYR A 76 -6.35 3.74 5.72
C TYR A 76 -5.73 2.37 6.00
N THR A 77 -4.75 2.34 6.91
CA THR A 77 -4.03 1.12 7.28
C THR A 77 -4.35 0.67 8.70
N ASP A 78 -4.25 -0.63 8.97
CA ASP A 78 -4.27 -1.14 10.33
C ASP A 78 -2.91 -0.97 11.05
N HIS A 79 -2.80 -1.48 12.29
CA HIS A 79 -1.60 -1.31 13.13
C HIS A 79 -0.36 -2.02 12.60
N LEU A 80 -0.51 -2.95 11.66
CA LEU A 80 0.59 -3.66 11.00
C LEU A 80 0.91 -3.07 9.62
N GLY A 81 0.21 -2.01 9.22
CA GLY A 81 0.39 -1.36 7.93
C GLY A 81 -0.34 -2.06 6.77
N ASN A 82 -1.30 -2.95 7.05
CA ASN A 82 -2.11 -3.52 5.98
C ASN A 82 -3.09 -2.47 5.47
N ILE A 83 -3.16 -2.26 4.16
CA ILE A 83 -4.11 -1.31 3.58
C ILE A 83 -5.51 -1.90 3.65
N ARG A 84 -6.38 -1.27 4.44
CA ARG A 84 -7.77 -1.72 4.66
C ARG A 84 -8.75 -1.02 3.74
N LEU A 85 -8.49 0.24 3.45
CA LEU A 85 -9.33 1.06 2.56
C LEU A 85 -8.43 2.02 1.79
N SER A 86 -8.66 2.11 0.49
CA SER A 86 -8.07 3.10 -0.40
C SER A 86 -9.19 3.99 -0.93
N TYR A 87 -9.02 5.30 -0.92
CA TYR A 87 -10.02 6.25 -1.39
C TYR A 87 -9.38 7.48 -2.04
N SER A 88 -10.11 8.11 -2.95
CA SER A 88 -9.69 9.30 -3.67
C SER A 88 -10.92 10.16 -3.94
N ASP A 89 -10.74 11.47 -3.85
CA ASP A 89 -11.69 12.42 -4.42
C ASP A 89 -11.51 12.42 -5.96
N MET A 90 -12.32 11.62 -6.66
CA MET A 90 -12.19 11.43 -8.11
C MET A 90 -12.85 12.55 -8.92
N ASP A 91 -13.89 13.19 -8.38
CA ASP A 91 -14.56 14.33 -9.03
C ASP A 91 -13.93 15.68 -8.70
N LYS A 92 -13.06 15.74 -7.68
CA LYS A 92 -12.36 16.94 -7.21
C LYS A 92 -13.32 17.98 -6.64
N ASN A 93 -14.43 17.56 -6.05
CA ASN A 93 -15.41 18.45 -5.42
C ASN A 93 -15.02 18.83 -3.97
N GLY A 94 -13.94 18.27 -3.43
CA GLY A 94 -13.45 18.50 -2.07
C GLY A 94 -14.19 17.70 -0.99
N ARG A 95 -14.94 16.66 -1.35
CA ARG A 95 -15.74 15.80 -0.45
C ARG A 95 -15.52 14.32 -0.78
N LEU A 96 -15.55 13.49 0.25
CA LEU A 96 -15.52 12.03 0.10
C LEU A 96 -16.95 11.50 0.25
N GLY A 97 -17.41 10.70 -0.72
CA GLY A 97 -18.72 10.07 -0.67
C GLY A 97 -19.22 9.58 -2.03
N ASN A 98 -20.38 8.93 -2.01
CA ASN A 98 -21.10 8.50 -3.22
C ASN A 98 -21.86 9.68 -3.80
N GLU A 99 -21.15 10.64 -4.42
CA GLU A 99 -21.81 11.78 -5.04
C GLU A 99 -22.65 11.30 -6.23
N LYS A 100 -23.91 11.77 -6.28
CA LYS A 100 -24.78 11.58 -7.42
C LYS A 100 -24.48 12.68 -8.43
N ILE A 101 -23.78 12.33 -9.50
CA ILE A 101 -23.60 13.23 -10.63
C ILE A 101 -24.81 13.10 -11.56
N VAL A 102 -25.37 14.23 -11.96
CA VAL A 102 -26.44 14.31 -12.95
C VAL A 102 -25.89 15.04 -14.17
N ASP A 103 -25.61 14.29 -15.23
CA ASP A 103 -25.15 14.85 -16.51
C ASP A 103 -26.32 14.92 -17.47
N CYS A 104 -26.60 16.11 -18.01
CA CYS A 104 -27.75 16.33 -18.87
C CYS A 104 -27.32 16.86 -20.23
N SER A 105 -27.86 16.27 -21.30
CA SER A 105 -27.75 16.83 -22.64
C SER A 105 -28.36 18.24 -22.70
N PRO A 106 -27.96 19.10 -23.64
CA PRO A 106 -28.67 20.35 -23.88
C PRO A 106 -30.16 20.12 -24.16
N PRO A 107 -31.07 21.01 -23.72
CA PRO A 107 -32.48 20.88 -24.03
C PRO A 107 -32.70 20.84 -25.55
N ASN A 108 -33.53 19.90 -26.02
CA ASN A 108 -33.91 19.87 -27.42
C ASN A 108 -34.61 21.20 -27.80
N PRO A 109 -34.14 21.92 -28.82
CA PRO A 109 -34.66 23.24 -29.18
C PRO A 109 -36.11 23.24 -29.68
N GLU A 110 -36.64 22.10 -30.13
CA GLU A 110 -37.99 21.97 -30.67
C GLU A 110 -39.00 21.46 -29.63
N THR A 111 -38.57 20.63 -28.68
CA THR A 111 -39.46 19.97 -27.71
C THR A 111 -39.22 20.39 -26.26
N GLY A 112 -38.13 21.11 -25.98
CA GLY A 112 -37.70 21.47 -24.63
C GLY A 112 -37.27 20.26 -23.77
N ALA A 113 -37.34 19.05 -24.30
CA ALA A 113 -37.00 17.84 -23.56
C ALA A 113 -35.49 17.75 -23.31
N GLN A 114 -35.12 17.45 -22.07
CA GLN A 114 -33.74 17.27 -21.64
C GLN A 114 -33.54 15.84 -21.13
N ASN A 115 -32.51 15.17 -21.64
CA ASN A 115 -32.13 13.82 -21.18
C ASN A 115 -31.02 13.95 -20.14
N CYS A 116 -31.23 13.39 -18.95
CA CYS A 116 -30.25 13.38 -17.87
C CYS A 116 -29.89 11.95 -17.48
N LEU A 117 -28.59 11.68 -17.35
CA LEU A 117 -28.04 10.46 -16.80
C LEU A 117 -27.59 10.73 -15.36
N SER A 118 -27.99 9.87 -14.43
CA SER A 118 -27.50 9.91 -13.05
C SER A 118 -26.58 8.72 -12.79
N TYR A 119 -25.38 8.98 -12.29
CA TYR A 119 -24.46 7.94 -11.84
C TYR A 119 -23.83 8.30 -10.50
N PHE A 120 -23.42 7.28 -9.75
CA PHE A 120 -22.68 7.43 -8.51
C PHE A 120 -21.21 7.22 -8.79
N ILE A 121 -20.38 8.16 -8.36
CA ILE A 121 -18.95 7.98 -8.29
C ILE A 121 -18.59 7.63 -6.84
N SER A 122 -18.05 6.43 -6.65
CA SER A 122 -17.56 6.02 -5.34
C SER A 122 -16.17 6.60 -5.13
N SER A 123 -16.00 7.48 -4.15
CA SER A 123 -14.67 7.89 -3.70
C SER A 123 -13.86 6.73 -3.10
N ILE A 124 -14.52 5.64 -2.71
CA ILE A 124 -13.87 4.40 -2.29
C ILE A 124 -13.38 3.66 -3.53
N LEU A 125 -12.08 3.41 -3.55
CA LEU A 125 -11.39 2.78 -4.64
C LEU A 125 -11.22 1.28 -4.43
N GLU A 126 -10.92 0.88 -3.19
CA GLU A 126 -10.71 -0.51 -2.80
C GLU A 126 -10.85 -0.67 -1.29
N GLU A 127 -11.65 -1.62 -0.84
CA GLU A 127 -11.61 -2.16 0.52
C GLU A 127 -10.93 -3.52 0.48
N SER A 128 -10.04 -3.76 1.44
CA SER A 128 -9.28 -4.99 1.56
C SER A 128 -9.36 -5.55 2.96
N HIS A 129 -9.69 -6.83 3.05
CA HIS A 129 -9.66 -7.59 4.29
C HIS A 129 -8.68 -8.74 4.14
N TYR A 130 -7.97 -9.06 5.21
CA TYR A 130 -6.93 -10.09 5.20
C TYR A 130 -7.21 -11.10 6.30
N TYR A 131 -6.95 -12.37 5.98
CA TYR A 131 -6.70 -13.41 6.97
C TYR A 131 -5.44 -13.04 7.79
N PRO A 132 -5.24 -13.62 8.99
CA PRO A 132 -4.10 -13.29 9.85
C PRO A 132 -2.73 -13.33 9.16
N PHE A 133 -2.53 -14.31 8.28
CA PHE A 133 -1.29 -14.51 7.52
C PHE A 133 -1.23 -13.71 6.21
N GLY A 134 -2.16 -12.78 5.98
CA GLY A 134 -2.07 -11.81 4.88
C GLY A 134 -2.72 -12.21 3.57
N LEU A 135 -3.37 -13.38 3.51
CA LEU A 135 -4.18 -13.74 2.35
C LEU A 135 -5.39 -12.79 2.30
N LYS A 136 -5.57 -12.10 1.18
CA LYS A 136 -6.70 -11.19 0.98
C LYS A 136 -7.99 -11.99 0.83
N HIS A 137 -9.07 -11.56 1.49
CA HIS A 137 -10.39 -12.12 1.29
C HIS A 137 -10.92 -11.80 -0.12
N SER A 138 -11.66 -12.73 -0.71
CA SER A 138 -12.41 -12.51 -1.95
C SER A 138 -13.83 -12.02 -1.66
N GLY A 139 -14.47 -11.38 -2.64
CA GLY A 139 -15.89 -10.98 -2.57
C GLY A 139 -16.17 -9.60 -1.98
N TYR A 140 -15.14 -8.79 -1.73
CA TYR A 140 -15.27 -7.40 -1.29
C TYR A 140 -14.85 -6.46 -2.46
N ASN A 141 -15.72 -5.51 -2.83
CA ASN A 141 -15.59 -4.58 -3.98
C ASN A 141 -15.52 -5.23 -5.36
N GLU A 142 -16.68 -5.57 -5.91
CA GLU A 142 -16.80 -6.16 -7.26
C GLU A 142 -16.57 -5.17 -8.44
N GLY A 143 -16.10 -3.96 -8.17
CA GLY A 143 -15.69 -2.96 -9.17
C GLY A 143 -14.34 -2.38 -8.80
N THR A 144 -13.25 -3.00 -9.26
CA THR A 144 -11.90 -2.54 -8.93
C THR A 144 -11.54 -1.29 -9.73
N ASN A 145 -11.56 -0.13 -9.08
CA ASN A 145 -11.08 1.13 -9.66
C ASN A 145 -9.56 1.33 -9.53
N GLN A 146 -8.84 0.38 -8.89
CA GLN A 146 -7.39 0.44 -8.66
C GLN A 146 -6.66 -0.85 -9.07
N PRO A 147 -6.56 -1.17 -10.37
CA PRO A 147 -5.91 -2.40 -10.83
C PRO A 147 -4.38 -2.41 -10.62
N ASN A 148 -3.73 -1.25 -10.50
CA ASN A 148 -2.27 -1.15 -10.65
C ASN A 148 -1.48 -0.97 -9.34
N TYR A 149 -2.13 -0.70 -8.21
CA TYR A 149 -1.42 -0.51 -6.95
C TYR A 149 -1.30 -1.83 -6.19
N GLN A 150 -0.10 -2.43 -6.22
CA GLN A 150 0.15 -3.78 -5.69
C GLN A 150 0.66 -3.83 -4.25
N TYR A 151 0.83 -2.69 -3.58
CA TYR A 151 1.19 -2.70 -2.15
C TYR A 151 -0.06 -2.98 -1.32
N LYS A 152 -0.05 -4.06 -0.53
CA LYS A 152 -1.25 -4.56 0.18
C LYS A 152 -0.93 -4.89 1.66
N TYR A 153 -0.65 -6.16 1.94
CA TYR A 153 -0.34 -6.66 3.28
C TYR A 153 1.03 -6.15 3.74
N ASN A 154 1.08 -5.61 4.97
CA ASN A 154 2.24 -4.98 5.60
C ASN A 154 2.94 -3.91 4.74
N GLY A 155 2.21 -3.27 3.83
CA GLY A 155 2.77 -2.34 2.86
C GLY A 155 3.79 -2.99 1.92
N LYS A 156 3.72 -4.31 1.71
CA LYS A 156 4.58 -5.05 0.77
C LYS A 156 3.89 -5.21 -0.58
N GLU A 157 4.72 -5.23 -1.61
CA GLU A 157 4.28 -5.38 -2.99
C GLU A 157 3.89 -6.84 -3.24
N LEU A 158 2.65 -7.06 -3.64
CA LEU A 158 2.14 -8.34 -4.11
C LEU A 158 2.60 -8.57 -5.56
N GLN A 159 3.31 -9.67 -5.78
CA GLN A 159 3.75 -10.14 -7.09
C GLN A 159 2.70 -11.12 -7.63
N THR A 160 1.88 -10.67 -8.57
CA THR A 160 0.86 -11.51 -9.22
C THR A 160 1.37 -12.11 -10.54
N GLU A 161 2.45 -11.57 -11.08
CA GLU A 161 3.07 -12.02 -12.33
C GLU A 161 3.46 -13.51 -12.23
N LEU A 162 3.33 -14.21 -13.35
CA LEU A 162 3.52 -15.67 -13.44
C LEU A 162 2.64 -16.51 -12.50
N GLY A 163 1.59 -15.92 -11.90
CA GLY A 163 0.71 -16.59 -10.95
C GLY A 163 1.35 -16.86 -9.59
N LEU A 164 2.44 -16.16 -9.23
CA LEU A 164 3.14 -16.38 -7.97
C LEU A 164 2.26 -16.04 -6.75
N ASN A 165 1.57 -14.91 -6.79
CA ASN A 165 0.74 -14.40 -5.67
C ASN A 165 1.52 -14.29 -4.35
N MET A 166 2.77 -13.83 -4.44
CA MET A 166 3.70 -13.74 -3.30
C MET A 166 4.03 -12.29 -2.98
N TYR A 167 4.22 -11.99 -1.71
CA TYR A 167 4.69 -10.67 -1.27
C TYR A 167 6.21 -10.59 -1.30
N ASP A 168 6.72 -9.50 -1.86
CA ASP A 168 8.15 -9.20 -1.86
C ASP A 168 8.53 -8.39 -0.61
N TYR A 169 9.26 -9.03 0.30
CA TYR A 169 9.79 -8.39 1.50
C TYR A 169 11.22 -7.88 1.32
N GLY A 170 11.86 -8.12 0.17
CA GLY A 170 13.24 -7.76 -0.13
C GLY A 170 14.15 -8.98 -0.08
N TRP A 171 14.45 -9.49 1.11
CA TRP A 171 15.35 -10.65 1.27
C TRP A 171 14.68 -11.99 0.99
N ARG A 172 13.37 -12.08 1.21
CA ARG A 172 12.58 -13.29 0.99
C ARG A 172 11.25 -12.97 0.32
N ASN A 173 10.75 -13.95 -0.43
CA ASN A 173 9.38 -13.93 -0.96
C ASN A 173 8.46 -14.66 0.04
N TYR A 174 7.34 -14.04 0.36
CA TYR A 174 6.36 -14.54 1.31
C TYR A 174 5.10 -15.03 0.59
N ASP A 175 4.71 -16.27 0.86
CA ASP A 175 3.44 -16.79 0.38
C ASP A 175 2.39 -16.73 1.50
N ALA A 176 1.42 -15.83 1.33
CA ALA A 176 0.36 -15.61 2.30
C ALA A 176 -0.70 -16.72 2.30
N THR A 177 -0.78 -17.54 1.25
CA THR A 177 -1.74 -18.66 1.15
C THR A 177 -1.39 -19.76 2.16
N ILE A 178 -0.10 -20.04 2.32
CA ILE A 178 0.43 -21.03 3.27
C ILE A 178 1.01 -20.39 4.54
N GLY A 179 1.19 -19.06 4.54
CA GLY A 179 1.73 -18.30 5.66
C GLY A 179 3.19 -18.63 5.95
N ARG A 180 4.03 -18.75 4.91
CA ARG A 180 5.44 -19.16 5.00
C ARG A 180 6.33 -18.39 4.03
N TRP A 181 7.62 -18.36 4.34
CA TRP A 181 8.64 -17.93 3.39
C TRP A 181 8.91 -19.00 2.34
N MET A 182 9.28 -18.58 1.14
CA MET A 182 9.68 -19.48 0.05
C MET A 182 11.16 -19.86 0.11
N ASN A 183 11.95 -19.17 0.93
CA ASN A 183 13.39 -19.31 1.05
C ASN A 183 13.78 -19.49 2.52
N ILE A 184 14.84 -20.25 2.78
CA ILE A 184 15.42 -20.42 4.12
C ILE A 184 15.87 -19.06 4.65
N ASP A 185 15.56 -18.78 5.91
CA ASP A 185 16.09 -17.61 6.62
C ASP A 185 17.62 -17.67 6.74
N ASN A 186 18.30 -16.62 6.26
CA ASN A 186 19.76 -16.48 6.42
C ASN A 186 20.19 -16.41 7.88
N LEU A 187 19.29 -15.98 8.77
CA LEU A 187 19.48 -15.92 10.21
C LEU A 187 18.76 -17.06 10.95
N SER A 188 18.41 -18.16 10.27
CA SER A 188 17.73 -19.31 10.88
C SER A 188 18.44 -19.86 12.11
N GLU A 189 19.77 -19.78 12.20
CA GLU A 189 20.56 -20.19 13.36
C GLU A 189 20.27 -19.37 14.63
N LYS A 190 19.77 -18.13 14.52
CA LYS A 190 19.30 -17.35 15.68
C LYS A 190 17.98 -17.87 16.24
N PHE A 191 17.21 -18.59 15.43
CA PHE A 191 15.84 -19.01 15.72
C PHE A 191 15.70 -20.54 15.70
N ILE A 192 16.59 -21.24 16.42
CA ILE A 192 16.72 -22.71 16.39
C ILE A 192 15.42 -23.45 16.71
N VAL A 193 14.54 -22.86 17.53
CA VAL A 193 13.25 -23.45 17.91
C VAL A 193 12.16 -23.32 16.85
N TYR A 194 12.39 -22.50 15.82
CA TYR A 194 11.45 -22.27 14.73
C TYR A 194 11.94 -22.91 13.43
N SER A 195 10.99 -23.27 12.57
CA SER A 195 11.33 -23.69 11.20
C SER A 195 11.99 -22.52 10.45
N PRO A 196 13.03 -22.75 9.63
CA PRO A 196 13.65 -21.67 8.83
C PRO A 196 12.72 -20.95 7.84
N TYR A 197 11.48 -21.43 7.67
CA TYR A 197 10.45 -20.87 6.81
C TYR A 197 9.31 -20.19 7.59
N HIS A 198 9.42 -20.08 8.91
CA HIS A 198 8.37 -19.52 9.75
C HIS A 198 8.17 -18.02 9.49
N TYR A 199 6.92 -17.56 9.43
CA TYR A 199 6.60 -16.14 9.35
C TYR A 199 6.22 -15.60 10.73
N ALA A 200 6.83 -14.48 11.14
CA ALA A 200 6.45 -13.72 12.33
C ALA A 200 6.33 -14.55 13.64
N GLY A 201 7.13 -15.61 13.80
CA GLY A 201 7.04 -16.52 14.95
C GLY A 201 5.72 -17.30 15.03
N ASN A 202 5.00 -17.46 13.91
CA ASN A 202 3.62 -17.94 13.83
C ASN A 202 2.59 -17.05 14.58
N ASN A 203 2.91 -15.78 14.83
CA ASN A 203 2.00 -14.80 15.43
C ASN A 203 1.94 -13.50 14.60
N PRO A 204 1.40 -13.56 13.36
CA PRO A 204 1.40 -12.43 12.42
C PRO A 204 0.45 -11.29 12.80
N ILE A 205 -0.36 -11.46 13.86
CA ILE A 205 -1.23 -10.39 14.39
C ILE A 205 -0.44 -9.45 15.30
N SER A 206 0.56 -9.97 16.00
CA SER A 206 1.36 -9.22 16.98
C SER A 206 2.75 -8.85 16.44
N ASN A 207 3.27 -9.67 15.52
CA ASN A 207 4.64 -9.60 15.02
C ASN A 207 4.64 -9.28 13.53
N LEU A 208 5.65 -8.51 13.10
CA LEU A 208 5.91 -8.18 11.71
C LEU A 208 7.40 -8.39 11.41
N ASP A 209 7.70 -9.03 10.28
CA ASP A 209 9.04 -9.03 9.68
C ASP A 209 9.09 -7.91 8.63
N ILE A 210 9.93 -6.89 8.81
CA ILE A 210 9.88 -5.71 7.93
C ILE A 210 10.65 -5.91 6.63
N ASP A 211 11.74 -6.66 6.60
CA ASP A 211 12.61 -6.78 5.42
C ASP A 211 12.78 -8.23 4.94
N GLY A 212 12.10 -9.17 5.60
CA GLY A 212 12.20 -10.58 5.30
C GLY A 212 13.58 -11.13 5.64
N ASN A 213 14.35 -10.51 6.53
CA ASN A 213 15.66 -11.01 6.96
C ASN A 213 15.81 -11.02 8.48
N GLU A 214 15.11 -10.14 9.20
CA GLU A 214 15.14 -10.15 10.66
C GLU A 214 13.91 -9.48 11.29
N PHE A 215 13.51 -10.01 12.45
CA PHE A 215 12.86 -9.22 13.50
C PHE A 215 13.93 -8.31 14.14
N THR A 216 14.48 -7.34 13.39
CA THR A 216 15.71 -6.62 13.79
C THR A 216 15.53 -5.91 15.13
N GLU A 217 16.54 -5.93 16.01
CA GLU A 217 16.60 -4.99 17.15
C GLU A 217 16.60 -3.53 16.66
N ALA A 218 17.19 -3.25 15.50
CA ALA A 218 17.14 -1.95 14.84
C ALA A 218 15.71 -1.55 14.44
N MET A 219 14.90 -2.52 14.03
CA MET A 219 13.50 -2.33 13.70
C MET A 219 12.66 -2.21 14.96
N GLN A 220 12.93 -3.01 15.99
CA GLN A 220 12.32 -2.83 17.31
C GLN A 220 12.65 -1.45 17.88
N ALA A 221 13.89 -0.97 17.72
CA ALA A 221 14.33 0.37 18.11
C ALA A 221 13.65 1.46 17.27
N TRP A 222 13.49 1.25 15.96
CA TRP A 222 12.77 2.16 15.08
C TRP A 222 11.27 2.19 15.39
N ILE A 223 10.64 1.04 15.62
CA ILE A 223 9.24 0.91 16.07
C ILE A 223 9.08 1.59 17.44
N ASN A 224 10.00 1.37 18.37
CA ASN A 224 9.97 2.02 19.68
C ASN A 224 10.12 3.54 19.55
N LYS A 225 10.98 4.01 18.64
CA LYS A 225 11.14 5.43 18.31
C LYS A 225 9.87 6.00 17.69
N LEU A 226 9.25 5.31 16.73
CA LEU A 226 7.98 5.73 16.12
C LEU A 226 6.85 5.76 17.15
N ARG A 227 6.73 4.71 17.99
CA ARG A 227 5.74 4.64 19.07
C ARG A 227 5.92 5.78 20.07
N SER A 228 7.17 6.11 20.42
CA SER A 228 7.52 7.29 21.22
C SER A 228 7.07 8.60 20.56
N ILE A 229 7.31 8.76 19.26
CA ILE A 229 6.90 9.96 18.51
C ILE A 229 5.36 10.07 18.43
N ILE A 230 4.67 8.96 18.17
CA ILE A 230 3.21 8.92 18.10
C ILE A 230 2.61 9.25 19.46
N ASN A 231 3.10 8.63 20.54
CA ASN A 231 2.61 8.90 21.89
C ASN A 231 2.86 10.36 22.29
N SER A 232 4.04 10.91 22.02
CA SER A 232 4.32 12.33 22.34
C SER A 232 3.45 13.31 21.55
N ARG A 233 3.13 12.99 20.28
CA ARG A 233 2.16 13.77 19.50
C ARG A 233 0.75 13.65 20.08
N GLN A 234 0.35 12.44 20.48
CA GLN A 234 -0.94 12.19 21.10
C GLN A 234 -1.06 12.95 22.43
N ASP A 235 -0.03 12.95 23.26
CA ASP A 235 0.02 13.67 24.53
C ASP A 235 -0.08 15.18 24.30
N SER A 236 0.68 15.72 23.35
CA SER A 236 0.60 17.15 22.98
C SER A 236 -0.79 17.53 22.45
N ASN A 237 -1.41 16.67 21.64
CA ASN A 237 -2.77 16.90 21.15
C ASN A 237 -3.80 16.82 22.29
N ASN A 238 -3.66 15.85 23.20
CA ASN A 238 -4.51 15.73 24.39
C ASN A 238 -4.40 16.97 25.29
N GLU A 239 -3.18 17.48 25.49
CA GLU A 239 -2.94 18.70 26.26
C GLU A 239 -3.58 19.93 25.59
N LYS A 240 -3.42 20.07 24.26
CA LYS A 240 -4.10 21.14 23.49
C LYS A 240 -5.62 21.05 23.62
N ILE A 241 -6.18 19.85 23.54
CA ILE A 241 -7.62 19.61 23.72
C ILE A 241 -8.05 19.99 25.13
N GLU A 242 -7.27 19.64 26.15
CA GLU A 242 -7.60 19.96 27.52
C GLU A 242 -7.50 21.45 27.83
N ASN A 243 -6.48 22.13 27.30
CA ASN A 243 -6.35 23.59 27.38
C ASN A 243 -7.49 24.30 26.65
N ALA A 244 -7.90 23.80 25.48
CA ALA A 244 -9.08 24.28 24.78
C ALA A 244 -10.35 24.08 25.64
N ARG A 245 -10.53 22.90 26.25
CA ARG A 245 -11.65 22.62 27.18
C ARG A 245 -11.66 23.56 28.38
N LYS A 246 -10.51 23.81 29.02
CA LYS A 246 -10.38 24.76 30.15
C LYS A 246 -10.69 26.19 29.73
N THR A 247 -10.23 26.60 28.56
CA THR A 247 -10.53 27.93 28.00
C THR A 247 -12.03 28.11 27.77
N ILE A 248 -12.67 27.13 27.13
CA ILE A 248 -14.13 27.08 26.92
C ILE A 248 -14.87 27.12 28.26
N ALA A 249 -14.47 26.30 29.23
CA ALA A 249 -15.10 26.23 30.55
C ALA A 249 -14.90 27.52 31.38
N SER A 250 -13.81 28.24 31.18
CA SER A 250 -13.53 29.51 31.87
C SER A 250 -14.29 30.71 31.31
N GLY A 251 -15.02 30.55 30.20
CA GLY A 251 -15.76 31.63 29.55
C GLY A 251 -14.88 32.72 28.91
N LYS A 252 -13.55 32.56 28.89
CA LYS A 252 -12.62 33.44 28.18
C LYS A 252 -12.62 33.16 26.68
N PHE A 253 -13.74 33.43 26.01
CA PHE A 253 -13.69 33.71 24.59
C PHE A 253 -13.24 35.15 24.43
N GLY A 254 -12.08 35.36 23.81
CA GLY A 254 -11.70 36.69 23.33
C GLY A 254 -12.77 37.15 22.36
N LEU A 255 -13.59 38.12 22.80
CA LEU A 255 -14.42 38.92 21.93
C LEU A 255 -13.46 39.70 21.02
N PHE A 256 -13.41 39.30 19.75
CA PHE A 256 -13.01 40.20 18.68
C PHE A 256 -14.11 41.25 18.49
#